data_AF-A0A660M3W6-F1
#
_entry.id   AF-A0A660M3W6-F1
#
_cell.length_a   1.000
_cell.length_b   1.000
_cell.length_c   1.000
_cell.angle_alpha   90.00
_cell.angle_beta   90.00
_cell.angle_gamma   90.00
#
_symmetry.space_group_name_H-M   'P 1'
#
loop_
_entity.id
_entity.type
_entity.pdbx_description
1 polymer ?
#
loop_
_entity_poly.entity_id
_entity_poly.type
_entity_poly.pdbx_seq_one_letter_code
_entity_poly.pdbx_strand_id
1 'polypeptide(L)'
;MGSLVYTVREVADLFQISQSAVYVLRDEGKLTQLKDVPGVRFSKEEVHALAQYNHEFSVTNYAELVTENAKLKEELKSLKESIRSATSNMLRLMEV
;
A
#
# COMPACT_ATOMS: atom_id res chain seq x y z
N MET A 1 -28.96 -14.56 -7.36
CA MET A 1 -27.82 -14.15 -8.21
C MET A 1 -27.61 -12.66 -8.01
N GLY A 2 -26.64 -12.25 -7.20
CA GLY A 2 -26.38 -10.83 -6.94
C GLY A 2 -25.70 -10.15 -8.12
N SER A 3 -25.93 -8.84 -8.30
CA SER A 3 -25.19 -7.99 -9.25
C SER A 3 -23.67 -8.24 -9.14
N LEU A 4 -22.94 -8.31 -10.26
CA LEU A 4 -21.47 -8.45 -10.30
C LEU A 4 -20.73 -7.12 -10.12
N VAL A 5 -21.47 -6.02 -10.00
CA VAL A 5 -20.93 -4.68 -9.87
C VAL A 5 -21.35 -4.03 -8.56
N TYR A 6 -20.52 -3.13 -8.05
CA TYR A 6 -20.85 -2.22 -6.97
C TYR A 6 -21.09 -0.80 -7.46
N THR A 7 -22.05 -0.14 -6.81
CA THR A 7 -22.26 1.31 -6.87
C THR A 7 -21.27 2.03 -5.95
N VAL A 8 -21.11 3.34 -6.17
CA VAL A 8 -20.30 4.20 -5.28
C VAL A 8 -20.73 4.08 -3.81
N ARG A 9 -22.04 3.99 -3.54
CA ARG A 9 -22.57 3.82 -2.19
C ARG A 9 -22.12 2.49 -1.57
N GLU A 10 -22.24 1.39 -2.31
CA GLU A 10 -21.85 0.08 -1.79
C GLU A 10 -20.34 -0.03 -1.55
N VAL A 11 -19.51 0.61 -2.38
CA VAL A 11 -18.05 0.69 -2.12
C VAL A 11 -17.76 1.53 -0.88
N ALA A 12 -18.42 2.68 -0.73
CA ALA A 12 -18.29 3.53 0.44
C ALA A 12 -18.66 2.79 1.73
N ASP A 13 -19.78 2.06 1.71
CA ASP A 13 -20.24 1.24 2.83
C ASP A 13 -19.27 0.09 3.13
N LEU A 14 -18.72 -0.57 2.11
CA LEU A 14 -17.76 -1.66 2.32
C LEU A 14 -16.44 -1.17 2.94
N PHE A 15 -15.94 -0.03 2.48
CA PHE A 15 -14.65 0.51 2.94
C PHE A 15 -14.78 1.42 4.17
N GLN A 16 -16.02 1.70 4.62
CA GLN A 16 -16.31 2.65 5.70
C GLN A 16 -15.73 4.05 5.43
N ILE A 17 -15.83 4.51 4.17
CA ILE A 17 -15.36 5.85 3.73
C ILE A 17 -16.51 6.68 3.15
N SER A 18 -16.29 7.97 2.93
CA SER A 18 -17.27 8.80 2.22
C SER A 18 -17.36 8.46 0.73
N GLN A 19 -18.51 8.68 0.11
CA GLN A 19 -18.67 8.56 -1.35
C GLN A 19 -17.70 9.48 -2.12
N SER A 20 -17.36 10.64 -1.57
CA SER A 20 -16.34 11.54 -2.13
C SER A 20 -14.96 10.87 -2.18
N ALA A 21 -14.57 10.14 -1.14
CA ALA A 21 -13.31 9.38 -1.13
C ALA A 21 -13.31 8.26 -2.17
N VAL A 22 -14.46 7.62 -2.44
CA VAL A 22 -14.58 6.64 -3.55
C VAL A 22 -14.30 7.30 -4.90
N TYR A 23 -14.78 8.52 -5.14
CA TYR A 23 -14.47 9.25 -6.36
C TYR A 23 -12.97 9.61 -6.46
N VAL A 24 -12.31 9.95 -5.35
CA VAL A 24 -10.86 10.16 -5.32
C VAL A 24 -10.11 8.88 -5.71
N LEU A 25 -10.49 7.72 -5.15
CA LEU A 25 -9.90 6.43 -5.52
C LEU A 25 -10.07 6.12 -7.02
N ARG A 26 -11.23 6.46 -7.60
CA ARG A 26 -11.46 6.36 -9.04
C ARG A 26 -10.53 7.29 -9.83
N ASP A 27 -10.48 8.56 -9.44
CA ASP A 27 -9.73 9.60 -10.17
C ASP A 27 -8.21 9.36 -10.11
N GLU A 28 -7.72 8.76 -9.03
CA GLU A 28 -6.34 8.31 -8.85
C GLU A 28 -6.04 6.96 -9.56
N GLY A 29 -7.04 6.31 -10.16
CA GLY A 29 -6.89 5.03 -10.84
C GLY A 29 -6.72 3.82 -9.92
N LYS A 30 -7.03 3.97 -8.62
CA LYS A 30 -7.03 2.87 -7.63
C LYS A 30 -8.29 2.00 -7.69
N LEU A 31 -9.37 2.54 -8.25
CA LEU A 31 -10.61 1.82 -8.58
C LEU A 31 -10.99 2.08 -10.03
N THR A 32 -11.16 1.01 -10.81
CA THR A 32 -11.47 1.12 -12.24
C THR A 32 -12.97 1.27 -12.44
N GLN A 33 -13.41 2.42 -12.97
CA GLN A 33 -14.80 2.58 -13.39
C GLN A 33 -15.08 1.73 -14.65
N LEU A 34 -16.14 0.92 -14.58
CA LEU A 34 -16.65 0.17 -15.72
C LEU A 34 -17.33 1.12 -16.72
N LYS A 35 -16.86 1.12 -17.97
CA LYS A 35 -17.34 2.03 -19.03
C LYS A 35 -18.66 1.60 -19.68
N ASP A 36 -18.93 0.30 -19.69
CA ASP A 36 -20.09 -0.29 -20.38
C ASP A 36 -21.34 -0.40 -19.49
N VAL A 37 -21.28 0.14 -18.27
CA VAL A 37 -22.37 0.06 -17.29
C VAL A 37 -22.88 1.48 -16.97
N PRO A 38 -24.19 1.72 -16.96
CA PRO A 38 -24.74 3.03 -16.61
C PRO A 38 -24.32 3.51 -15.21
N GLY A 39 -23.83 4.75 -15.16
CA GLY A 39 -23.38 5.40 -13.94
C GLY A 39 -21.98 4.97 -13.49
N VAL A 40 -21.57 5.43 -12.30
CA VAL A 40 -20.27 5.03 -11.74
C VAL A 40 -20.42 3.67 -11.06
N ARG A 41 -19.76 2.67 -11.64
CA ARG A 41 -19.82 1.26 -11.22
C ARG A 41 -18.42 0.65 -11.22
N PHE A 42 -18.21 -0.26 -10.30
CA PHE A 42 -16.93 -0.95 -10.09
C PHE A 42 -17.13 -2.46 -10.07
N SER A 43 -16.11 -3.21 -10.48
CA SER A 43 -16.13 -4.67 -10.38
C SER A 43 -16.15 -5.09 -8.90
N LYS A 44 -17.02 -6.03 -8.52
CA LYS A 44 -16.97 -6.61 -7.17
C LYS A 44 -15.63 -7.26 -6.87
N GLU A 45 -15.06 -7.95 -7.85
CA GLU A 45 -13.78 -8.66 -7.71
C GLU A 45 -12.65 -7.70 -7.36
N GLU A 46 -12.53 -6.60 -8.12
CA GLU A 46 -11.52 -5.55 -7.88
C GLU A 46 -11.72 -4.88 -6.52
N VAL A 47 -12.97 -4.52 -6.19
CA VAL A 47 -13.29 -3.87 -4.92
C VAL A 47 -12.96 -4.77 -3.73
N HIS A 48 -13.29 -6.07 -3.80
CA HIS A 48 -12.96 -7.03 -2.73
C HIS A 48 -11.46 -7.31 -2.66
N ALA A 49 -10.76 -7.39 -3.79
CA ALA A 49 -9.30 -7.50 -3.81
C ALA A 49 -8.66 -6.28 -3.11
N LEU A 50 -9.14 -5.07 -3.39
CA LEU A 50 -8.65 -3.86 -2.73
C LEU A 50 -9.01 -3.83 -1.23
N ALA A 51 -10.20 -4.33 -0.85
CA ALA A 51 -10.61 -4.46 0.55
C ALA A 51 -9.68 -5.41 1.34
N GLN A 52 -9.23 -6.50 0.73
CA GLN A 52 -8.31 -7.44 1.36
C GLN A 52 -6.95 -6.82 1.71
N TYR A 53 -6.54 -5.78 1.00
CA TYR A 53 -5.31 -5.03 1.29
C TYR A 53 -5.51 -3.79 2.16
N ASN A 54 -6.77 -3.44 2.45
CA ASN A 54 -7.10 -2.31 3.31
C ASN A 54 -6.96 -2.74 4.78
N HIS A 55 -5.73 -2.84 5.26
CA HIS A 55 -5.48 -2.70 6.69
C HIS A 55 -5.99 -1.32 7.09
N GLU A 56 -7.06 -1.28 7.89
CA GLU A 56 -7.60 -0.04 8.43
C GLU A 56 -6.46 0.84 8.97
N PHE A 57 -6.45 2.09 8.54
CA PHE A 57 -5.56 3.09 9.12
C PHE A 57 -5.96 3.26 10.59
N SER A 58 -5.16 2.70 11.49
CA SER A 58 -5.17 3.04 12.90
C SER A 58 -3.95 3.90 13.21
N VAL A 59 -4.13 4.90 14.07
CA VAL A 59 -3.02 5.73 14.59
C VAL A 59 -1.95 4.84 15.24
N THR A 60 -2.35 3.73 15.87
CA THR A 60 -1.44 2.74 16.45
C THR A 60 -0.60 2.05 15.37
N ASN A 61 -1.26 1.52 14.34
CA ASN A 61 -0.59 0.80 13.24
C ASN A 61 0.36 1.73 12.49
N TYR A 62 -0.02 3.00 12.31
CA TYR A 62 0.86 4.00 11.70
C TYR A 62 2.10 4.28 12.57
N ALA A 63 1.93 4.44 13.88
CA ALA A 63 3.05 4.66 14.80
C ALA A 63 4.00 3.44 14.84
N GLU A 64 3.46 2.23 14.82
CA GLU A 64 4.22 0.98 14.71
C GLU A 64 5.01 0.93 13.40
N LEU A 65 4.36 1.21 12.26
CA LEU A 65 5.00 1.29 10.95
C LEU A 65 6.14 2.32 10.91
N VAL A 66 5.96 3.50 11.50
CA VAL A 66 7.00 4.54 11.58
C VAL A 66 8.19 4.05 12.41
N THR A 67 7.92 3.41 13.54
CA THR A 67 8.95 2.86 14.43
C THR A 67 9.74 1.75 13.73
N GLU A 68 9.06 0.82 13.07
CA GLU A 68 9.68 -0.26 12.32
C GLU A 68 10.51 0.29 11.14
N ASN A 69 10.00 1.31 10.44
CA ASN A 69 10.74 1.96 9.35
C ASN A 69 12.03 2.62 9.84
N ALA A 70 11.99 3.28 11.01
CA ALA A 70 13.16 3.87 11.63
C ALA A 70 14.22 2.81 11.99
N LYS A 71 13.79 1.70 12.61
CA LYS A 71 14.65 0.56 12.94
C LYS A 71 15.30 -0.04 11.69
N LEU A 72 14.51 -0.31 10.65
CA LEU A 72 15.01 -0.85 9.39
C LEU A 72 16.05 0.06 8.72
N LYS A 73 15.86 1.38 8.78
CA LYS A 73 16.84 2.35 8.26
C LYS A 73 18.16 2.31 9.03
N GLU A 74 18.09 2.17 10.35
CA GLU A 74 19.28 2.05 11.21
C GLU A 74 20.04 0.75 10.94
N GLU A 75 19.34 -0.39 10.88
CA GLU A 75 19.93 -1.68 10.54
C GLU A 75 20.61 -1.65 9.17
N LEU A 76 19.93 -1.06 8.17
CA LEU A 76 20.47 -0.90 6.82
C LEU A 76 21.72 -0.02 6.80
N LYS A 77 21.75 1.07 7.58
CA LYS A 77 22.93 1.93 7.72
C LYS A 77 24.10 1.14 8.33
N SER A 78 23.86 0.45 9.44
CA SER A 78 24.89 -0.37 10.12
C SER A 78 25.44 -1.46 9.21
N LEU A 79 24.57 -2.14 8.45
CA LEU A 79 24.99 -3.16 7.50
C LEU A 79 25.85 -2.58 6.37
N LYS A 80 25.47 -1.43 5.82
CA LYS A 80 26.27 -0.72 4.80
C LYS A 80 27.66 -0.32 5.33
N GLU A 81 27.74 0.15 6.56
CA GLU A 81 29.01 0.51 7.21
C GLU A 81 29.89 -0.73 7.44
N SER A 82 29.28 -1.82 7.91
CA SER A 82 29.97 -3.10 8.11
C SER A 82 30.53 -3.66 6.80
N ILE A 83 29.75 -3.62 5.72
CA ILE A 83 30.20 -4.03 4.38
C ILE A 83 31.38 -3.17 3.92
N ARG A 84 31.27 -1.83 4.00
CA ARG A 84 32.36 -0.92 3.62
C ARG A 84 33.64 -1.20 4.39
N SER A 85 33.54 -1.42 5.70
CA SER A 85 34.67 -1.74 6.56
C SER A 85 35.32 -3.07 6.15
N ALA A 86 34.52 -4.13 5.97
CA ALA A 86 35.00 -5.44 5.53
C ALA A 86 35.70 -5.37 4.16
N THR A 87 35.11 -4.68 3.19
CA THR A 87 35.71 -4.48 1.85
C THR A 87 37.03 -3.70 1.95
N SER A 88 37.09 -2.64 2.75
CA SER A 88 38.31 -1.85 2.94
C SER A 88 39.44 -2.68 3.55
N ASN A 89 39.11 -3.54 4.53
CA ASN A 89 40.08 -4.45 5.14
C ASN A 89 40.58 -5.50 4.14
N MET A 90 39.68 -6.06 3.32
CA MET A 90 40.05 -7.02 2.27
C MET A 90 41.00 -6.39 1.24
N LEU A 91 40.73 -5.17 0.78
CA LEU A 91 41.60 -4.45 -0.15
C LEU A 91 43.01 -4.25 0.43
N ARG A 92 43.10 -3.83 1.70
CA ARG A 92 44.40 -3.68 2.39
C ARG A 92 45.19 -4.98 2.48
N LEU A 93 44.51 -6.12 2.62
CA LEU A 93 45.16 -7.44 2.65
C LEU A 93 45.64 -7.89 1.26
N MET A 94 45.08 -7.34 0.18
CA MET A 94 45.47 -7.65 -1.20
C MET A 94 46.57 -6.73 -1.75
N GLU A 95 46.81 -5.57 -1.12
CA GLU A 95 47.86 -4.61 -1.50
C GLU A 95 49.22 -4.90 -0.83
N VAL A 96 49.34 -5.98 -0.04
CA VAL A 96 50.57 -6.51 0.56
C VAL A 96 51.01 -7.76 -0.20
#